data_AF-A0A176S127-F1
#
_entry.id   AF-A0A176S127-F1
#
_cell.length_a   1.000
_cell.length_b   1.000
_cell.length_c   1.000
_cell.angle_alpha   90.00
_cell.angle_beta   90.00
_cell.angle_gamma   90.00
#
_symmetry.space_group_name_H-M   'P 1'
#
loop_
_entity.id
_entity.type
_entity.pdbx_description
1 polymer ?
#
loop_
_entity_poly.entity_id
_entity_poly.type
_entity_poly.pdbx_seq_one_letter_code
_entity_poly.pdbx_strand_id
1 'polypeptide(L)'
;MKPTIHKYLESLTLGYVQKFKNMATVPLLAPGDNGPEYLTLQDALDQQVLKITEIDQSGSVPELKVTNTATQYVLLLDGEELMGAKQNRVLNTSILLKPQTETIIPVSCTEQGRWAYSSAEFSSSGHVMARSIRSSKTQSVHESLRRERSYSSDQGTVWNEINELSAATRVDSPTGAMRDVYESKASELAEYEKAFEPQAKQHGLLVMINAQVVGFDILSRSSAYQQLHPKL
;
A
#
# COMPACT_ATOMS: atom_id res chain seq x y z
N MET A 1 5.61 6.18 23.47
CA MET A 1 4.77 6.64 22.35
C MET A 1 4.61 8.15 22.43
N LYS A 2 4.62 8.89 21.31
CA LYS A 2 4.45 10.36 21.33
C LYS A 2 3.05 10.71 21.90
N PRO A 3 2.91 11.73 22.77
CA PRO A 3 1.63 12.10 23.39
C PRO A 3 0.50 12.34 22.39
N THR A 4 0.82 12.88 21.22
CA THR A 4 -0.15 13.12 20.13
C THR A 4 -0.74 11.82 19.59
N ILE A 5 0.07 10.77 19.43
CA ILE A 5 -0.41 9.47 18.92
C ILE A 5 -1.31 8.81 19.97
N HIS A 6 -0.92 8.86 21.25
CA HIS A 6 -1.73 8.31 22.35
C HIS A 6 -3.11 8.94 22.38
N LYS A 7 -3.20 10.29 22.42
CA LYS A 7 -4.46 11.01 22.43
C LYS A 7 -5.33 10.71 21.20
N TYR A 8 -4.71 10.56 20.03
CA TYR A 8 -5.44 10.20 18.83
C TYR A 8 -6.05 8.80 18.94
N LEU A 9 -5.27 7.80 19.36
CA LEU A 9 -5.75 6.43 19.55
C LEU A 9 -6.85 6.35 20.63
N GLU A 10 -6.73 7.12 21.72
CA GLU A 10 -7.77 7.22 22.76
C GLU A 10 -9.07 7.85 22.26
N SER A 11 -9.00 8.70 21.25
CA SER A 11 -10.18 9.34 20.65
C SER A 11 -10.96 8.42 19.71
N LEU A 12 -10.37 7.27 19.32
CA LEU A 12 -11.02 6.33 18.40
C LEU A 12 -12.12 5.56 19.11
N THR A 13 -13.19 5.33 18.37
CA THR A 13 -14.27 4.43 18.78
C THR A 13 -14.32 3.23 17.84
N LEU A 14 -14.75 2.09 18.37
CA LEU A 14 -14.90 0.87 17.59
C LEU A 14 -16.31 0.81 17.00
N GLY A 15 -16.40 0.62 15.68
CA GLY A 15 -17.67 0.39 14.99
C GLY A 15 -18.16 -1.06 15.12
N TYR A 16 -19.21 -1.39 14.39
CA TYR A 16 -19.77 -2.75 14.40
C TYR A 16 -18.79 -3.76 13.79
N VAL A 17 -18.50 -4.83 14.54
CA VAL A 17 -17.64 -5.91 14.06
C VAL A 17 -18.32 -6.64 12.91
N GLN A 18 -17.63 -6.75 11.79
CA GLN A 18 -18.06 -7.54 10.64
C GLN A 18 -17.26 -8.84 10.62
N LYS A 19 -17.91 -9.96 10.28
CA LYS A 19 -17.29 -11.29 10.30
C LYS A 19 -17.61 -12.02 9.02
N PHE A 20 -16.59 -12.65 8.44
CA PHE A 20 -16.76 -13.51 7.29
C PHE A 20 -15.73 -14.64 7.33
N LYS A 21 -16.22 -15.89 7.27
CA LYS A 21 -15.39 -17.10 7.45
C LYS A 21 -14.57 -16.99 8.75
N ASN A 22 -13.25 -17.10 8.65
CA ASN A 22 -12.33 -17.04 9.79
C ASN A 22 -11.76 -15.63 10.05
N MET A 23 -12.25 -14.61 9.34
CA MET A 23 -11.80 -13.22 9.42
C MET A 23 -12.87 -12.32 10.04
N ALA A 24 -12.42 -11.32 10.79
CA ALA A 24 -13.27 -10.27 11.33
C ALA A 24 -12.58 -8.91 11.19
N THR A 25 -13.35 -7.87 10.89
CA THR A 25 -12.89 -6.48 10.87
C THR A 25 -13.61 -5.68 11.94
N VAL A 26 -12.88 -4.83 12.63
CA VAL A 26 -13.42 -3.85 13.57
C VAL A 26 -13.14 -2.46 12.98
N PRO A 27 -14.18 -1.77 12.48
CA PRO A 27 -14.05 -0.40 12.01
C PRO A 27 -13.53 0.53 13.10
N LEU A 28 -12.62 1.43 12.72
CA LEU A 28 -12.09 2.46 13.58
C LEU A 28 -12.67 3.79 13.16
N LEU A 29 -13.45 4.39 14.05
CA LEU A 29 -14.16 5.63 13.81
C LEU A 29 -13.47 6.74 14.60
N ALA A 30 -13.07 7.81 13.92
CA ALA A 30 -12.53 9.00 14.56
C ALA A 30 -13.63 10.08 14.72
N PRO A 31 -13.49 11.02 15.67
CA PRO A 31 -14.46 12.11 15.86
C PRO A 31 -14.66 12.99 14.63
N GLY A 32 -13.65 13.06 13.76
CA GLY A 32 -13.69 13.76 12.48
C GLY A 32 -12.36 13.67 11.75
N ASP A 33 -12.37 14.16 10.51
CA ASP A 33 -11.16 14.29 9.70
C ASP A 33 -10.19 15.28 10.35
N ASN A 34 -8.91 14.94 10.37
CA ASN A 34 -7.86 15.76 10.96
C ASN A 34 -6.63 15.79 10.04
N GLY A 35 -5.74 16.76 10.29
CA GLY A 35 -4.48 16.89 9.54
C GLY A 35 -4.64 17.53 8.16
N PRO A 36 -3.62 17.43 7.28
CA PRO A 36 -3.61 18.11 5.99
C PRO A 36 -4.65 17.55 5.02
N GLU A 37 -5.16 18.37 4.12
CA GLU A 37 -5.92 17.92 2.93
C GLU A 37 -4.96 17.22 1.95
N TYR A 38 -5.37 16.07 1.41
CA TYR A 38 -4.59 15.32 0.43
C TYR A 38 -5.47 14.47 -0.48
N LEU A 39 -4.95 14.18 -1.67
CA LEU A 39 -5.43 13.13 -2.56
C LEU A 39 -4.76 11.79 -2.21
N THR A 40 -5.42 10.67 -2.48
CA THR A 40 -4.78 9.35 -2.48
C THR A 40 -3.95 9.17 -3.75
N LEU A 41 -3.05 8.16 -3.78
CA LEU A 41 -2.32 7.78 -4.98
C LEU A 41 -3.26 7.56 -6.18
N GLN A 42 -4.35 6.79 -5.98
CA GLN A 42 -5.31 6.49 -7.02
C GLN A 42 -5.98 7.76 -7.54
N ASP A 43 -6.53 8.59 -6.65
CA ASP A 43 -7.20 9.84 -7.03
C ASP A 43 -6.28 10.76 -7.84
N ALA A 44 -5.03 10.89 -7.42
CA ALA A 44 -4.07 11.80 -8.06
C ALA A 44 -3.64 11.29 -9.45
N LEU A 45 -3.53 9.98 -9.64
CA LEU A 45 -3.31 9.36 -10.94
C LEU A 45 -4.53 9.52 -11.86
N ASP A 46 -5.73 9.26 -11.34
CA ASP A 46 -6.99 9.36 -12.11
C ASP A 46 -7.27 10.80 -12.55
N GLN A 47 -6.93 11.78 -11.72
CA GLN A 47 -6.98 13.21 -12.03
C GLN A 47 -5.83 13.68 -12.94
N GLN A 48 -4.87 12.81 -13.27
CA GLN A 48 -3.69 13.13 -14.08
C GLN A 48 -2.82 14.26 -13.50
N VAL A 49 -2.84 14.42 -12.17
CA VAL A 49 -2.02 15.40 -11.43
C VAL A 49 -0.82 14.77 -10.72
N LEU A 50 -0.68 13.44 -10.84
CA LEU A 50 0.49 12.69 -10.40
C LEU A 50 1.06 11.92 -11.58
N LYS A 51 2.38 12.02 -11.75
CA LYS A 51 3.12 11.23 -12.74
C LYS A 51 4.25 10.48 -12.05
N ILE A 52 4.39 9.19 -12.37
CA ILE A 52 5.40 8.32 -11.79
C ILE A 52 6.18 7.64 -12.92
N THR A 53 7.50 7.78 -12.91
CA THR A 53 8.40 7.22 -13.93
C THR A 53 9.63 6.59 -13.31
N GLU A 54 10.37 5.84 -14.11
CA GLU A 54 11.78 5.57 -13.84
C GLU A 54 12.55 6.91 -13.71
N ILE A 55 13.67 6.91 -12.98
CA ILE A 55 14.54 8.10 -12.87
C ILE A 55 15.12 8.48 -14.24
N ASP A 56 15.53 7.47 -15.01
CA ASP A 56 16.06 7.58 -16.37
C ASP A 56 15.67 6.36 -17.22
N GLN A 57 16.10 6.34 -18.49
CA GLN A 57 15.78 5.27 -19.43
C GLN A 57 16.37 3.90 -19.04
N SER A 58 17.49 3.89 -18.31
CA SER A 58 18.13 2.66 -17.81
C SER A 58 17.34 2.02 -16.67
N GLY A 59 16.49 2.81 -15.99
CA GLY A 59 15.74 2.38 -14.82
C GLY A 59 16.64 2.30 -13.60
N SER A 60 16.14 2.73 -12.44
CA SER A 60 16.90 2.67 -11.20
C SER A 60 16.13 1.88 -10.17
N VAL A 61 16.72 0.80 -9.67
CA VAL A 61 16.28 0.18 -8.41
C VAL A 61 17.28 0.65 -7.36
N PRO A 62 16.84 1.19 -6.21
CA PRO A 62 15.51 1.04 -5.60
C PRO A 62 14.63 2.31 -5.64
N GLU A 63 14.63 3.08 -6.74
CA GLU A 63 14.07 4.43 -6.72
C GLU A 63 13.21 4.79 -7.94
N LEU A 64 12.07 5.44 -7.70
CA LEU A 64 11.24 6.04 -8.76
C LEU A 64 11.22 7.55 -8.64
N LYS A 65 10.93 8.21 -9.77
CA LYS A 65 10.66 9.64 -9.81
C LYS A 65 9.15 9.89 -9.80
N VAL A 66 8.69 10.73 -8.89
CA VAL A 66 7.30 11.16 -8.80
C VAL A 66 7.21 12.67 -8.96
N THR A 67 6.31 13.10 -9.83
CA THR A 67 5.98 14.52 -10.04
C THR A 67 4.53 14.74 -9.62
N ASN A 68 4.31 15.47 -8.53
CA ASN A 68 3.00 15.95 -8.12
C ASN A 68 2.78 17.35 -8.69
N THR A 69 1.88 17.52 -9.66
CA THR A 69 1.51 18.81 -10.25
C THR A 69 0.28 19.43 -9.59
N ALA A 70 -0.38 18.70 -8.68
CA ALA A 70 -1.53 19.20 -7.94
C ALA A 70 -1.15 20.37 -7.02
N THR A 71 -2.14 21.18 -6.68
CA THR A 71 -2.06 22.20 -5.62
C THR A 71 -2.28 21.62 -4.21
N GLN A 72 -2.51 20.30 -4.12
CA GLN A 72 -2.76 19.56 -2.88
C GLN A 72 -1.64 18.55 -2.61
N TYR A 73 -1.56 18.09 -1.36
CA TYR A 73 -0.69 16.96 -1.03
C TYR A 73 -1.21 15.68 -1.68
N VAL A 74 -0.31 14.72 -1.91
CA VAL A 74 -0.69 13.38 -2.36
C VAL A 74 -0.12 12.37 -1.38
N LEU A 75 -0.99 11.54 -0.79
CA LEU A 75 -0.61 10.44 0.08
C LEU A 75 -0.32 9.21 -0.75
N LEU A 76 0.92 8.74 -0.66
CA LEU A 76 1.38 7.47 -1.16
C LEU A 76 1.52 6.52 0.03
N LEU A 77 0.74 5.45 0.10
CA LEU A 77 0.70 4.58 1.28
C LEU A 77 1.73 3.44 1.17
N ASP A 78 2.38 3.15 2.31
CA ASP A 78 3.29 2.01 2.42
C ASP A 78 2.65 0.72 1.91
N GLY A 79 3.33 0.01 1.01
CA GLY A 79 2.80 -1.24 0.47
C GLY A 79 1.92 -1.08 -0.76
N GLU A 80 1.51 0.13 -1.18
CA GLU A 80 0.82 0.28 -2.47
C GLU A 80 1.72 -0.15 -3.63
N GLU A 81 1.16 -0.98 -4.51
CA GLU A 81 1.85 -1.46 -5.70
C GLU A 81 1.56 -0.56 -6.91
N LEU A 82 2.64 -0.24 -7.61
CA LEU A 82 2.73 0.48 -8.85
C LEU A 82 3.06 -0.51 -9.96
N MET A 83 2.23 -0.55 -10.99
CA MET A 83 2.42 -1.44 -12.15
C MET A 83 2.87 -0.66 -13.38
N GLY A 84 3.56 -1.36 -14.29
CA GLY A 84 4.01 -0.80 -15.56
C GLY A 84 5.53 -0.72 -15.66
N ALA A 85 6.01 0.27 -16.42
CA ALA A 85 7.43 0.55 -16.67
C ALA A 85 8.21 -0.74 -16.94
N LYS A 86 9.41 -0.93 -16.36
CA LYS A 86 10.20 -2.13 -16.57
C LYS A 86 9.76 -3.34 -15.75
N GLN A 87 9.20 -3.09 -14.57
CA GLN A 87 8.79 -4.07 -13.56
C GLN A 87 7.82 -3.41 -12.58
N ASN A 88 6.93 -4.19 -11.96
CA ASN A 88 6.12 -3.69 -10.87
C ASN A 88 6.96 -3.34 -9.63
N ARG A 89 6.48 -2.37 -8.85
CA ARG A 89 7.15 -1.78 -7.69
C ARG A 89 6.16 -1.62 -6.54
N VAL A 90 6.64 -1.77 -5.31
CA VAL A 90 5.88 -1.40 -4.11
C VAL A 90 6.56 -0.24 -3.40
N LEU A 91 5.79 0.64 -2.77
CA LEU A 91 6.33 1.69 -1.91
C LEU A 91 6.96 1.12 -0.64
N ASN A 92 8.15 1.61 -0.29
CA ASN A 92 8.86 1.16 0.91
C ASN A 92 8.39 1.84 2.21
N THR A 93 7.69 2.96 2.09
CA THR A 93 7.16 3.72 3.22
C THR A 93 5.98 4.59 2.78
N SER A 94 5.23 5.12 3.75
CA SER A 94 4.16 6.09 3.47
C SER A 94 4.77 7.48 3.30
N ILE A 95 4.41 8.17 2.21
CA ILE A 95 4.97 9.46 1.81
C ILE A 95 3.83 10.44 1.56
N LEU A 96 3.88 11.60 2.21
CA LEU A 96 2.99 12.71 1.90
C LEU A 96 3.73 13.70 1.00
N LEU A 97 3.50 13.60 -0.30
CA LEU A 97 4.12 14.45 -1.31
C LEU A 97 3.56 15.85 -1.25
N LYS A 98 4.46 16.85 -1.29
CA LYS A 98 4.05 18.26 -1.32
C LYS A 98 3.40 18.61 -2.67
N PRO A 99 2.53 19.64 -2.70
CA PRO A 99 2.05 20.21 -3.94
C PRO A 99 3.20 20.66 -4.84
N GLN A 100 3.06 20.51 -6.15
CA GLN A 100 3.97 21.09 -7.16
C GLN A 100 5.45 20.72 -6.93
N THR A 101 5.71 19.46 -6.61
CA THR A 101 7.08 18.96 -6.38
C THR A 101 7.42 17.75 -7.22
N GLU A 102 8.70 17.64 -7.55
CA GLU A 102 9.33 16.40 -7.99
C GLU A 102 10.06 15.75 -6.80
N THR A 103 9.95 14.44 -6.63
CA THR A 103 10.53 13.71 -5.50
C THR A 103 10.97 12.33 -5.96
N ILE A 104 12.16 11.92 -5.52
CA ILE A 104 12.62 10.54 -5.64
C ILE A 104 12.09 9.72 -4.46
N ILE A 105 11.40 8.62 -4.75
CA ILE A 105 10.76 7.77 -3.75
C ILE A 105 11.41 6.38 -3.69
N PRO A 106 11.54 5.81 -2.49
CA PRO A 106 12.08 4.47 -2.28
C PRO A 106 11.02 3.40 -2.60
N VAL A 107 11.41 2.41 -3.39
CA VAL A 107 10.56 1.30 -3.80
C VAL A 107 11.30 -0.04 -3.80
N SER A 108 10.55 -1.13 -3.88
CA SER A 108 11.08 -2.47 -4.09
C SER A 108 10.35 -3.19 -5.21
N CYS A 109 11.07 -3.99 -5.99
CA CYS A 109 10.52 -4.75 -7.11
C CYS A 109 9.55 -5.84 -6.62
N THR A 110 8.38 -5.94 -7.23
CA THR A 110 7.39 -7.01 -6.97
C THR A 110 7.20 -7.95 -8.16
N GLU A 111 8.07 -7.85 -9.16
CA GLU A 111 8.09 -8.68 -10.36
C GLU A 111 9.54 -8.94 -10.77
N GLN A 112 10.02 -10.18 -10.66
CA GLN A 112 11.43 -10.52 -10.83
C GLN A 112 11.81 -10.82 -12.29
N GLY A 113 10.94 -11.51 -13.03
CA GLY A 113 11.22 -12.12 -14.32
C GLY A 113 11.05 -11.21 -15.55
N ARG A 114 10.62 -9.95 -15.35
CA ARG A 114 10.51 -8.95 -16.42
C ARG A 114 11.58 -7.88 -16.24
N TRP A 115 12.24 -7.41 -17.30
CA TRP A 115 13.04 -6.18 -17.26
C TRP A 115 12.92 -5.47 -18.61
N ALA A 116 11.68 -5.09 -18.93
CA ALA A 116 11.32 -4.52 -20.22
C ALA A 116 10.10 -3.61 -20.05
N TYR A 117 10.09 -2.49 -20.77
CA TYR A 117 9.00 -1.52 -20.71
C TYR A 117 7.68 -2.13 -21.18
N SER A 118 6.66 -2.10 -20.32
CA SER A 118 5.25 -2.33 -20.69
C SER A 118 4.47 -1.02 -20.85
N SER A 119 4.94 0.06 -20.23
CA SER A 119 4.42 1.42 -20.33
C SER A 119 5.53 2.44 -20.08
N ALA A 120 5.34 3.71 -20.45
CA ALA A 120 6.29 4.78 -20.14
C ALA A 120 6.20 5.28 -18.69
N GLU A 121 5.03 5.09 -18.06
CA GLU A 121 4.69 5.60 -16.72
C GLU A 121 4.09 4.48 -15.88
N PHE A 122 4.23 4.58 -14.57
CA PHE A 122 3.57 3.66 -13.64
C PHE A 122 2.11 4.08 -13.42
N SER A 123 1.25 3.10 -13.18
CA SER A 123 -0.12 3.28 -12.70
C SER A 123 -0.33 2.52 -11.39
N SER A 124 -1.40 2.81 -10.64
CA SER A 124 -1.75 1.99 -9.47
C SER A 124 -2.13 0.59 -9.95
N SER A 125 -1.59 -0.44 -9.31
CA SER A 125 -2.04 -1.80 -9.60
C SER A 125 -3.45 -2.08 -9.06
N GLY A 126 -3.91 -1.28 -8.11
CA GLY A 126 -5.13 -1.54 -7.35
C GLY A 126 -4.88 -2.40 -6.10
N HIS A 127 -3.64 -2.83 -5.83
CA HIS A 127 -3.33 -3.71 -4.70
C HIS A 127 -2.36 -3.06 -3.71
N VAL A 128 -2.51 -3.45 -2.44
CA VAL A 128 -1.48 -3.29 -1.41
C VAL A 128 -0.82 -4.64 -1.19
N MET A 129 0.50 -4.62 -0.99
CA MET A 129 1.32 -5.79 -0.76
C MET A 129 0.79 -6.67 0.37
N ALA A 130 0.83 -7.99 0.15
CA ALA A 130 0.34 -8.99 1.09
C ALA A 130 0.99 -8.81 2.47
N ARG A 131 0.19 -9.03 3.53
CA ARG A 131 0.55 -8.74 4.93
C ARG A 131 1.91 -9.30 5.37
N SER A 132 2.21 -10.56 5.04
CA SER A 132 3.51 -11.17 5.37
C SER A 132 4.67 -10.42 4.71
N ILE A 133 4.52 -10.13 3.42
CA ILE A 133 5.52 -9.43 2.61
C ILE A 133 5.71 -7.99 3.07
N ARG A 134 4.61 -7.28 3.34
CA ARG A 134 4.63 -5.92 3.89
C ARG A 134 5.32 -5.89 5.26
N SER A 135 5.09 -6.90 6.11
CA SER A 135 5.73 -7.01 7.43
C SER A 135 7.25 -7.17 7.31
N SER A 136 7.72 -8.10 6.47
CA SER A 136 9.14 -8.37 6.25
C SER A 136 9.88 -7.18 5.61
N LYS A 137 9.27 -6.59 4.57
CA LYS A 137 9.73 -5.35 3.95
C LYS A 137 9.83 -4.22 4.98
N THR A 138 8.80 -4.02 5.80
CA THR A 138 8.80 -2.95 6.83
C THR A 138 9.90 -3.17 7.87
N GLN A 139 10.17 -4.41 8.25
CA GLN A 139 11.27 -4.74 9.16
C GLN A 139 12.63 -4.38 8.55
N SER A 140 12.91 -4.80 7.31
CA SER A 140 14.17 -4.49 6.64
C SER A 140 14.34 -2.98 6.40
N VAL A 141 13.28 -2.26 6.03
CA VAL A 141 13.28 -0.79 5.92
C VAL A 141 13.61 -0.13 7.27
N HIS A 142 13.05 -0.63 8.38
CA HIS A 142 13.38 -0.09 9.71
C HIS A 142 14.85 -0.31 10.09
N GLU A 143 15.42 -1.47 9.73
CA GLU A 143 16.83 -1.76 9.96
C GLU A 143 17.74 -0.84 9.11
N SER A 144 17.38 -0.64 7.84
CA SER A 144 18.05 0.30 6.93
C SER A 144 17.99 1.74 7.46
N LEU A 145 16.83 2.21 7.93
CA LEU A 145 16.68 3.53 8.53
C LEU A 145 17.59 3.75 9.75
N ARG A 146 17.72 2.72 10.61
CA ARG A 146 18.58 2.79 11.81
C ARG A 146 20.07 2.83 11.48
N ARG A 147 20.49 2.09 10.45
CA ARG A 147 21.92 1.92 10.11
C ARG A 147 22.43 2.96 9.12
N GLU A 148 21.63 3.27 8.11
CA GLU A 148 22.06 3.97 6.90
C GLU A 148 21.22 5.21 6.60
N ARG A 149 20.13 5.43 7.35
CA ARG A 149 19.17 6.54 7.15
C ARG A 149 18.51 6.53 5.76
N SER A 150 18.43 5.36 5.14
CA SER A 150 17.72 5.10 3.89
C SER A 150 16.45 4.28 4.16
N TYR A 151 15.54 4.29 3.19
CA TYR A 151 14.30 3.51 3.22
C TYR A 151 14.40 2.27 2.32
N SER A 152 15.59 1.67 2.25
CA SER A 152 15.83 0.49 1.41
C SER A 152 15.29 -0.76 2.10
N SER A 153 14.64 -1.64 1.35
CA SER A 153 14.28 -2.98 1.82
C SER A 153 15.26 -4.02 1.28
N ASP A 154 15.19 -5.25 1.81
CA ASP A 154 15.87 -6.39 1.19
C ASP A 154 15.09 -6.87 -0.03
N GLN A 155 15.62 -6.60 -1.22
CA GLN A 155 14.97 -6.97 -2.49
C GLN A 155 14.87 -8.49 -2.69
N GLY A 156 15.87 -9.24 -2.24
CA GLY A 156 15.90 -10.69 -2.37
C GLY A 156 14.84 -11.33 -1.48
N THR A 157 14.70 -10.86 -0.25
CA THR A 157 13.63 -11.29 0.67
C THR A 157 12.24 -11.01 0.09
N VAL A 158 12.02 -9.82 -0.48
CA VAL A 158 10.73 -9.49 -1.11
C VAL A 158 10.38 -10.50 -2.22
N TRP A 159 11.32 -10.84 -3.10
CA TRP A 159 11.07 -11.83 -4.16
C TRP A 159 10.85 -13.24 -3.62
N ASN A 160 11.62 -13.66 -2.61
CA ASN A 160 11.43 -14.97 -1.98
C ASN A 160 10.03 -15.11 -1.38
N GLU A 161 9.54 -14.08 -0.70
CA GLU A 161 8.20 -14.12 -0.09
C GLU A 161 7.07 -14.02 -1.12
N ILE A 162 7.27 -13.35 -2.26
CA ILE A 162 6.35 -13.42 -3.40
C ILE A 162 6.31 -14.84 -3.97
N ASN A 163 7.45 -15.50 -4.12
CA ASN A 163 7.51 -16.89 -4.58
C ASN A 163 6.81 -17.85 -3.60
N GLU A 164 6.99 -17.65 -2.29
CA GLU A 164 6.27 -18.39 -1.25
C GLU A 164 4.76 -18.16 -1.31
N LEU A 165 4.32 -16.91 -1.52
CA LEU A 165 2.91 -16.57 -1.70
C LEU A 165 2.31 -17.25 -2.92
N SER A 166 2.99 -17.21 -4.07
CA SER A 166 2.58 -17.89 -5.30
C SER A 166 2.49 -19.40 -5.11
N ALA A 167 3.47 -20.01 -4.45
CA ALA A 167 3.47 -21.45 -4.14
C ALA A 167 2.32 -21.83 -3.19
N ALA A 168 2.10 -21.06 -2.12
CA ALA A 168 1.05 -21.30 -1.14
C ALA A 168 -0.36 -21.18 -1.75
N THR A 169 -0.52 -20.27 -2.72
CA THR A 169 -1.78 -20.06 -3.45
C THR A 169 -1.92 -20.91 -4.70
N ARG A 170 -0.86 -21.66 -5.07
CA ARG A 170 -0.74 -22.49 -6.27
C ARG A 170 -0.99 -21.69 -7.56
N VAL A 171 -0.53 -20.45 -7.59
CA VAL A 171 -0.58 -19.58 -8.76
C VAL A 171 0.74 -19.68 -9.50
N ASP A 172 0.67 -19.95 -10.80
CA ASP A 172 1.83 -19.84 -11.69
C ASP A 172 1.90 -18.42 -12.25
N SER A 173 3.04 -17.76 -12.04
CA SER A 173 3.30 -16.40 -12.54
C SER A 173 4.57 -16.43 -13.37
N PRO A 174 4.48 -16.28 -14.71
CA PRO A 174 5.64 -16.36 -15.60
C PRO A 174 6.75 -15.36 -15.27
N THR A 175 6.39 -14.19 -14.72
CA THR A 175 7.35 -13.15 -14.33
C THR A 175 7.56 -13.06 -12.81
N GLY A 176 6.92 -13.91 -12.03
CA GLY A 176 6.93 -13.82 -10.56
C GLY A 176 6.36 -12.49 -10.06
N ALA A 177 5.31 -11.97 -10.71
CA ALA A 177 4.63 -10.76 -10.31
C ALA A 177 3.64 -11.03 -9.17
N MET A 178 3.72 -10.25 -8.10
CA MET A 178 2.77 -10.33 -6.99
C MET A 178 1.31 -10.11 -7.46
N ARG A 179 1.10 -9.15 -8.37
CA ARG A 179 -0.19 -8.84 -8.98
C ARG A 179 -0.90 -10.07 -9.54
N ASP A 180 -0.19 -10.99 -10.19
CA ASP A 180 -0.79 -12.19 -10.81
C ASP A 180 -1.50 -13.07 -9.77
N VAL A 181 -0.97 -13.11 -8.53
CA VAL A 181 -1.61 -13.82 -7.41
C VAL A 181 -2.94 -13.16 -7.06
N TYR A 182 -2.97 -11.82 -6.97
CA TYR A 182 -4.20 -11.08 -6.67
C TYR A 182 -5.24 -11.25 -7.79
N GLU A 183 -4.83 -11.17 -9.05
CA GLU A 183 -5.73 -11.36 -10.20
C GLU A 183 -6.30 -12.78 -10.23
N SER A 184 -5.47 -13.80 -9.97
CA SER A 184 -5.93 -15.19 -9.88
C SER A 184 -6.92 -15.42 -8.72
N LYS A 185 -6.79 -14.65 -7.64
CA LYS A 185 -7.64 -14.73 -6.43
C LYS A 185 -8.76 -13.71 -6.37
N ALA A 186 -8.95 -12.88 -7.40
CA ALA A 186 -9.89 -11.76 -7.38
C ALA A 186 -11.33 -12.17 -7.04
N SER A 187 -11.79 -13.32 -7.55
CA SER A 187 -13.15 -13.82 -7.24
C SER A 187 -13.32 -14.21 -5.77
N GLU A 188 -12.29 -14.83 -5.17
CA GLU A 188 -12.31 -15.20 -3.76
C GLU A 188 -12.24 -13.94 -2.88
N LEU A 189 -11.39 -12.97 -3.23
CA LEU A 189 -11.23 -11.70 -2.53
C LEU A 189 -12.50 -10.84 -2.58
N ALA A 190 -13.20 -10.83 -3.72
CA ALA A 190 -14.46 -10.10 -3.87
C ALA A 190 -15.56 -10.58 -2.90
N GLU A 191 -15.53 -11.82 -2.41
CA GLU A 191 -16.44 -12.28 -1.36
C GLU A 191 -16.14 -11.60 -0.01
N TYR A 192 -14.85 -11.43 0.32
CA TYR A 192 -14.43 -10.74 1.54
C TYR A 192 -14.74 -9.25 1.47
N GLU A 193 -14.45 -8.59 0.33
CA GLU A 193 -14.77 -7.18 0.10
C GLU A 193 -16.27 -6.90 0.27
N LYS A 194 -17.14 -7.77 -0.27
CA LYS A 194 -18.60 -7.65 -0.10
C LYS A 194 -19.06 -7.87 1.35
N ALA A 195 -18.33 -8.66 2.12
CA ALA A 195 -18.70 -8.99 3.49
C ALA A 195 -18.19 -7.95 4.52
N PHE A 196 -17.25 -7.10 4.11
CA PHE A 196 -16.68 -6.04 4.93
C PHE A 196 -16.94 -4.71 4.25
N GLU A 197 -18.07 -4.07 4.55
CA GLU A 197 -18.39 -2.76 3.97
C GLU A 197 -17.89 -1.63 4.90
N PRO A 198 -17.37 -0.52 4.35
CA PRO A 198 -16.94 0.60 5.18
C PRO A 198 -18.14 1.31 5.81
N GLN A 199 -18.01 1.69 7.07
CA GLN A 199 -18.99 2.47 7.81
C GLN A 199 -18.80 3.98 7.59
N ALA A 200 -19.86 4.76 7.81
CA ALA A 200 -19.76 6.21 7.78
C ALA A 200 -18.73 6.70 8.81
N LYS A 201 -17.91 7.68 8.42
CA LYS A 201 -16.82 8.24 9.24
C LYS A 201 -15.75 7.23 9.66
N GLN A 202 -15.65 6.08 8.99
CA GLN A 202 -14.57 5.14 9.21
C GLN A 202 -13.26 5.71 8.69
N HIS A 203 -12.23 5.64 9.54
CA HIS A 203 -10.88 6.12 9.26
C HIS A 203 -9.87 4.98 9.17
N GLY A 204 -10.25 3.80 9.65
CA GLY A 204 -9.35 2.67 9.71
C GLY A 204 -10.10 1.37 9.97
N LEU A 205 -9.34 0.29 10.08
CA LEU A 205 -9.82 -1.01 10.50
C LEU A 205 -8.77 -1.72 11.36
N LEU A 206 -9.25 -2.52 12.30
CA LEU A 206 -8.49 -3.58 12.95
C LEU A 206 -8.92 -4.91 12.34
N VAL A 207 -7.97 -5.74 11.95
CA VAL A 207 -8.23 -7.04 11.32
C VAL A 207 -7.86 -8.17 12.26
N MET A 208 -8.75 -9.14 12.39
CA MET A 208 -8.54 -10.37 13.12
C MET A 208 -8.72 -11.58 12.22
N ILE A 209 -7.84 -12.57 12.35
CA ILE A 209 -7.96 -13.89 11.73
C ILE A 209 -7.81 -14.93 12.84
N ASN A 210 -8.74 -15.89 12.91
CA ASN A 210 -8.75 -16.92 13.98
C ASN A 210 -8.66 -16.31 15.40
N ALA A 211 -9.40 -15.22 15.63
CA ALA A 211 -9.39 -14.45 16.88
C ALA A 211 -8.04 -13.84 17.30
N GLN A 212 -7.06 -13.77 16.39
CA GLN A 212 -5.80 -13.06 16.60
C GLN A 212 -5.80 -11.76 15.81
N VAL A 213 -5.35 -10.66 16.42
CA VAL A 213 -5.13 -9.40 15.71
C VAL A 213 -3.96 -9.59 14.75
N VAL A 214 -4.22 -9.39 13.45
CA VAL A 214 -3.21 -9.59 12.40
C VAL A 214 -2.81 -8.30 11.69
N GLY A 215 -3.64 -7.25 11.77
CA GLY A 215 -3.38 -6.00 11.08
C GLY A 215 -4.22 -4.84 11.62
N PHE A 216 -3.75 -3.63 11.34
CA PHE A 216 -4.40 -2.38 11.68
C PHE A 216 -3.89 -1.32 10.71
N ASP A 217 -4.79 -0.58 10.09
CA ASP A 217 -4.46 0.61 9.30
C ASP A 217 -5.42 1.74 9.68
N ILE A 218 -4.89 2.97 9.73
CA ILE A 218 -5.66 4.17 10.03
C ILE A 218 -5.17 5.35 9.20
N LEU A 219 -6.11 6.08 8.62
CA LEU A 219 -5.90 7.31 7.89
C LEU A 219 -6.50 8.48 8.65
N SER A 220 -6.02 9.68 8.35
CA SER A 220 -6.50 10.90 9.01
C SER A 220 -7.80 11.45 8.42
N ARG A 221 -8.26 10.87 7.30
CA ARG A 221 -9.46 11.27 6.56
C ARG A 221 -10.31 10.07 6.20
N SER A 222 -11.61 10.19 6.48
CA SER A 222 -12.58 9.15 6.18
C SER A 222 -12.79 8.93 4.67
N SER A 223 -12.73 9.98 3.86
CA SER A 223 -12.83 9.87 2.39
C SER A 223 -11.67 9.07 1.78
N ALA A 224 -10.44 9.35 2.22
CA ALA A 224 -9.26 8.60 1.79
C ALA A 224 -9.34 7.14 2.23
N TYR A 225 -9.82 6.88 3.45
CA TYR A 225 -10.06 5.52 3.93
C TYR A 225 -11.07 4.76 3.06
N GLN A 226 -12.19 5.39 2.70
CA GLN A 226 -13.22 4.75 1.86
C GLN A 226 -12.66 4.29 0.50
N GLN A 227 -11.78 5.08 -0.11
CA GLN A 227 -11.15 4.72 -1.38
C GLN A 227 -10.13 3.58 -1.23
N LEU A 228 -9.37 3.57 -0.12
CA LEU A 228 -8.35 2.56 0.14
C LEU A 228 -8.92 1.27 0.72
N HIS A 229 -10.12 1.31 1.31
CA HIS A 229 -10.75 0.19 1.99
C HIS A 229 -10.76 -1.13 1.20
N PRO A 230 -11.10 -1.17 -0.11
CA PRO A 230 -11.06 -2.42 -0.87
C PRO A 230 -9.65 -3.02 -1.02
N LYS A 231 -8.61 -2.21 -0.85
CA LYS A 231 -7.20 -2.61 -0.99
C LYS A 231 -6.55 -3.05 0.33
N LEU A 232 -7.16 -2.75 1.49
CA LEU A 232 -6.62 -2.95 2.85
C LEU A 232 -7.25 -4.14 3.57
#